data_AF-A0A7W1KW12-F1
#
_entry.id   AF-A0A7W1KW12-F1
#
_cell.length_a   1.000
_cell.length_b   1.000
_cell.length_c   1.000
_cell.angle_alpha   90.00
_cell.angle_beta   90.00
_cell.angle_gamma   90.00
#
_symmetry.space_group_name_H-M   'P 1'
#
loop_
_entity.id
_entity.type
_entity.pdbx_description
1 polymer ?
#
loop_
_entity_poly.entity_id
_entity_poly.type
_entity_poly.pdbx_seq_one_letter_code
_entity_poly.pdbx_strand_id
1 'polypeptide(L)' 'MGLLANLHVALAVSTCPYLEVPYDPPAWTPERRDMLLPAPIEVEPDGTIVPPPGPGLGVSPELDALEAFRIG' A
#
# COMPACT_ATOMS: atom_id res chain seq x y z
N MET A 1 -1.11 -1.53 -4.12
CA MET A 1 -1.10 -0.20 -4.79
C MET A 1 -2.16 0.78 -4.30
N GLY A 2 -3.45 0.39 -4.21
CA GLY A 2 -4.52 1.32 -3.84
C GLY A 2 -4.31 2.02 -2.49
N LEU A 3 -3.90 1.28 -1.46
CA LEU A 3 -3.59 1.86 -0.14
C LEU A 3 -2.51 2.95 -0.21
N LEU A 4 -1.40 2.69 -0.93
CA LEU A 4 -0.31 3.63 -1.07
C LEU A 4 -0.75 4.94 -1.75
N ALA A 5 -1.53 4.83 -2.83
CA ALA A 5 -2.06 6.01 -3.51
C ALA A 5 -2.98 6.82 -2.57
N ASN A 6 -3.85 6.15 -1.82
CA ASN A 6 -4.74 6.80 -0.86
C ASN A 6 -3.96 7.45 0.31
N LEU A 7 -2.87 6.83 0.77
CA LEU A 7 -1.98 7.40 1.77
C LEU A 7 -1.41 8.74 1.29
N HIS A 8 -0.91 8.81 0.05
CA HIS A 8 -0.40 10.07 -0.50
C HIS A 8 -1.48 11.16 -0.57
N VAL A 9 -2.73 10.80 -0.89
CA VAL A 9 -3.85 11.76 -0.86
C VAL A 9 -4.14 12.21 0.58
N ALA A 10 -4.19 11.30 1.53
CA ALA A 10 -4.42 11.61 2.94
C ALA A 10 -3.34 12.55 3.51
N LEU A 11 -2.07 12.32 3.17
CA LEU A 11 -0.96 13.19 3.56
C LEU A 11 -0.99 14.57 2.89
N ALA A 12 -1.60 14.68 1.71
CA ALA A 12 -1.70 15.93 0.97
C ALA A 12 -2.85 16.84 1.44
N VAL A 13 -3.82 16.33 2.20
CA VAL A 13 -4.96 17.10 2.69
C VAL A 13 -4.92 17.26 4.21
N SER A 14 -5.20 18.45 4.72
CA SER A 14 -5.16 18.73 6.17
C SER A 14 -6.37 18.19 6.95
N THR A 15 -7.34 17.57 6.26
CA THR A 15 -8.65 17.19 6.83
C THR A 15 -8.91 15.69 6.81
N CYS A 16 -7.87 14.86 6.77
CA CYS A 16 -7.99 13.40 6.80
C CYS A 16 -7.49 12.83 8.14
N PRO A 17 -8.37 12.65 9.14
CA PRO A 17 -7.96 12.15 10.45
C PRO A 17 -7.66 10.64 10.48
N TYR A 18 -8.17 9.88 9.51
CA TYR A 18 -8.01 8.43 9.44
C TYR A 18 -7.86 7.97 7.98
N LEU A 19 -7.06 6.93 7.79
CA LEU A 19 -6.89 6.22 6.53
C LEU A 19 -7.46 4.80 6.67
N GLU A 20 -8.26 4.37 5.69
CA GLU A 20 -8.71 2.97 5.64
C GLU A 20 -7.54 2.04 5.29
N VAL A 21 -7.36 1.01 6.10
CA VAL A 21 -6.36 -0.04 5.88
C VAL A 21 -7.09 -1.39 5.78
N PRO A 22 -7.29 -1.93 4.57
CA PRO A 22 -7.92 -3.24 4.41
C PRO A 22 -7.11 -4.33 5.10
N TYR A 23 -7.75 -5.05 6.03
CA TYR A 23 -7.14 -6.13 6.81
C TYR A 23 -8.21 -7.14 7.26
N ASP A 24 -8.19 -8.33 6.66
CA ASP A 24 -9.11 -9.43 7.00
C ASP A 24 -8.43 -10.81 6.78
N PRO A 25 -7.43 -11.18 7.60
CA PRO A 25 -6.76 -12.47 7.45
C PRO A 25 -7.71 -13.66 7.70
N PRO A 26 -7.57 -14.77 6.95
CA PRO A 26 -6.53 -15.03 5.95
C PRO A 26 -6.91 -14.55 4.54
N ALA A 27 -8.13 -14.06 4.33
CA ALA A 27 -8.63 -13.70 3.01
C ALA A 27 -7.88 -12.50 2.41
N TRP A 28 -7.57 -11.51 3.25
CA TRP A 28 -6.96 -10.25 2.89
C TRP A 28 -5.83 -9.84 3.83
N THR A 29 -4.64 -10.41 3.60
CA THR A 29 -3.41 -10.09 4.34
C THR A 29 -2.67 -8.90 3.74
N PRO A 30 -1.73 -8.25 4.47
CA PRO A 30 -0.87 -7.21 3.92
C PRO A 30 -0.12 -7.66 2.66
N GLU A 31 0.41 -8.88 2.64
CA GLU A 31 1.14 -9.45 1.49
C GLU A 31 0.25 -9.54 0.26
N ARG A 32 -1.01 -9.94 0.44
CA ARG A 32 -1.98 -10.00 -0.67
C ARG A 32 -2.38 -8.61 -1.15
N ARG A 33 -2.71 -7.70 -0.22
CA ARG A 33 -3.12 -6.31 -0.51
C ARG A 33 -2.04 -5.57 -1.29
N ASP A 34 -0.78 -5.81 -0.92
CA ASP A 34 0.38 -5.08 -1.40
C ASP A 34 1.29 -5.91 -2.31
N MET A 35 0.77 -6.98 -2.93
CA MET A 35 1.53 -7.89 -3.80
C MET A 35 2.36 -7.26 -4.94
N LEU A 36 2.12 -5.98 -5.26
CA LEU A 36 2.85 -5.19 -6.26
C LEU A 36 3.96 -4.32 -5.68
N LEU A 37 4.09 -4.27 -4.35
CA LEU A 37 5.09 -3.49 -3.64
C LEU A 37 6.27 -4.40 -3.27
N PRO A 38 7.50 -3.86 -3.16
CA PRO A 38 8.66 -4.61 -2.71
C PRO A 38 8.54 -5.09 -1.26
N ALA A 39 7.71 -4.43 -0.45
CA ALA A 39 7.35 -4.84 0.90
C ALA A 39 5.91 -4.37 1.23
N PRO A 40 5.17 -5.10 2.09
CA PRO A 40 3.88 -4.64 2.57
C PRO A 40 3.98 -3.32 3.33
N ILE A 41 2.91 -2.52 3.27
CA ILE A 41 2.76 -1.34 4.11
C ILE A 41 2.35 -1.79 5.51
N GLU A 42 3.21 -1.54 6.48
CA GLU A 42 2.96 -1.84 7.89
C GLU A 42 2.31 -0.65 8.59
N VAL A 43 1.48 -0.95 9.59
CA VAL A 43 0.97 0.03 10.54
C VAL A 43 1.85 -0.02 11.78
N GLU A 44 2.43 1.11 12.14
CA GLU A 44 3.31 1.24 13.30
C GLU A 44 2.52 1.03 14.62
N PRO A 45 3.20 0.70 15.74
CA PRO A 45 2.53 0.47 17.04
C PRO A 45 1.69 1.64 17.55
N ASP A 46 1.93 2.86 17.06
CA ASP A 46 1.17 4.07 17.38
C ASP A 46 -0.04 4.30 16.47
N GLY A 47 -0.31 3.39 15.52
CA GLY A 47 -1.42 3.46 14.57
C GLY A 47 -1.14 4.31 13.34
N THR A 48 0.11 4.74 13.11
CA THR A 48 0.49 5.54 11.94
C THR A 48 1.10 4.69 10.81
N ILE A 49 1.22 5.29 9.63
CA ILE A 49 1.89 4.70 8.46
C ILE A 49 2.86 5.74 7.90
N VAL A 50 4.09 5.31 7.60
CA VAL A 50 5.09 6.15 6.93
C VAL A 50 5.08 5.86 5.42
N PRO A 51 4.98 6.88 4.55
CA PRO A 51 5.08 6.67 3.11
C PRO A 51 6.53 6.30 2.71
N PRO A 52 6.72 5.44 1.70
CA PRO A 52 8.03 5.19 1.12
C PRO A 52 8.70 6.49 0.63
N PRO A 53 10.02 6.64 0.80
CA PRO A 53 10.73 7.84 0.38
C PRO A 53 10.90 7.89 -1.15
N GLY A 54 11.08 9.08 -1.69
CA GLY A 54 11.41 9.30 -3.10
C GLY A 54 10.28 9.90 -3.93
N PRO A 55 10.50 10.10 -5.25
CA PRO A 55 9.53 10.74 -6.12
C PRO A 55 8.32 9.84 -6.40
N GLY A 56 7.19 10.48 -6.76
CA GLY A 56 5.95 9.77 -7.07
C GLY A 56 5.40 9.05 -5.85
N LEU A 57 5.21 7.73 -5.97
CA LEU A 57 4.75 6.87 -4.87
C LEU A 57 5.89 6.28 -4.03
N GLY A 58 7.15 6.64 -4.31
CA GLY A 58 8.30 6.20 -3.51
C GLY A 58 8.69 4.72 -3.64
N VAL A 59 8.15 3.99 -4.63
CA VAL A 59 8.41 2.57 -4.85
C VAL A 59 8.52 2.23 -6.34
N SER A 60 9.29 1.19 -6.66
CA SER A 60 9.24 0.52 -7.97
C SER A 60 8.32 -0.71 -7.85
N PRO A 61 7.31 -0.88 -8.72
CA PRO A 61 6.41 -2.03 -8.63
C PRO A 61 7.09 -3.36 -9.02
N GLU A 62 6.71 -4.44 -8.34
CA GLU A 62 7.12 -5.82 -8.64
C GLU A 62 6.32 -6.38 -9.82
N LEU A 63 6.63 -5.91 -11.04
CA LEU A 63 5.84 -6.25 -12.24
C LEU A 63 5.97 -7.71 -12.64
N ASP A 64 7.09 -8.38 -12.35
CA ASP A 64 7.28 -9.79 -12.67
C ASP A 64 6.25 -10.69 -11.96
N ALA A 65 5.78 -10.28 -10.78
CA ALA A 65 4.75 -11.00 -10.03
C ALA A 65 3.39 -11.01 -10.76
N LEU A 66 3.14 -10.06 -11.66
CA LEU A 66 1.89 -10.01 -12.44
C LEU A 66 1.81 -11.07 -13.52
N GLU A 67 2.94 -11.64 -13.94
CA GLU A 67 2.96 -12.66 -14.99
C GLU A 67 2.11 -13.89 -14.62
N ALA A 68 2.05 -14.23 -13.34
CA ALA A 68 1.17 -15.30 -12.83
C ALA A 68 -0.33 -15.02 -13.02
N PHE A 69 -0.70 -13.76 -13.26
CA PHE A 69 -2.09 -13.29 -13.41
C PHE A 69 -2.36 -12.71 -14.81
N ARG A 70 -1.44 -12.89 -15.76
CA ARG A 70 -1.58 -12.38 -17.13
C ARG A 70 -2.82 -12.99 -17.80
N ILE A 71 -3.66 -12.12 -18.36
CA ILE A 71 -4.80 -12.51 -19.21
C ILE A 71 -4.33 -12.44 -20.66
N GLY A 72 -4.65 -13.47 -21.46
CA GLY A 72 -4.28 -13.58 -22.88
C GLY A 72 -5.11 -12.69 -23.81
#